data_AF-A0A078HNJ9-F1
#
_entry.id   AF-A0A078HNJ9-F1
#
_cell.length_a   1.000
_cell.length_b   1.000
_cell.length_c   1.000
_cell.angle_alpha   90.00
_cell.angle_beta   90.00
_cell.angle_gamma   90.00
#
_symmetry.space_group_name_H-M   'P 1'
#
loop_
_entity.id
_entity.type
_entity.pdbx_description
1 polymer ?
#
loop_
_entity_poly.entity_id
_entity_poly.type
_entity_poly.pdbx_seq_one_letter_code
_entity_poly.pdbx_strand_id
1 'polypeptide(L)' 'MYLDYVEEHDLFEPIEKMFREVKATPAEVIEQLMVSKDPDVALKGLMGFLESKKMIRESEESEPKEADEE' A
#
# COMPACT_ATOMS: atom_id res chain seq x y z
N MET A 1 -32.64 15.20 -3.70
CA MET A 1 -31.96 13.97 -4.13
C MET A 1 -30.52 14.36 -4.39
N TYR A 2 -29.66 14.29 -3.37
CA TYR A 2 -28.23 14.51 -3.56
C TYR A 2 -27.69 13.19 -4.10
N LEU A 3 -27.44 13.18 -5.41
CA LEU A 3 -26.81 12.05 -6.08
C LEU A 3 -25.45 11.81 -5.42
N ASP A 4 -25.26 10.57 -4.96
CA ASP A 4 -24.00 9.95 -4.61
C ASP A 4 -23.02 10.10 -5.78
N TYR A 5 -22.27 11.20 -5.80
CA TYR A 5 -21.07 11.30 -6.61
C TYR A 5 -19.92 10.97 -5.67
N VAL A 6 -19.63 9.68 -5.53
CA VAL A 6 -18.32 9.27 -5.02
C VAL A 6 -17.36 9.58 -6.15
N GLU A 7 -16.74 10.76 -6.12
CA GLU A 7 -15.56 10.96 -6.94
C GLU A 7 -14.56 9.88 -6.51
N GLU A 8 -14.28 8.96 -7.42
CA GLU A 8 -13.21 8.01 -7.21
C GLU A 8 -11.95 8.82 -6.97
N HIS A 9 -11.38 8.66 -5.78
CA HIS A 9 -10.17 9.39 -5.43
C HIS A 9 -9.06 8.90 -6.34
N ASP A 10 -8.25 9.83 -6.88
CA ASP A 10 -7.15 9.54 -7.83
C ASP A 10 -6.14 8.47 -7.34
N LEU A 11 -6.15 8.15 -6.04
CA LEU A 11 -5.27 7.18 -5.40
C LEU A 11 -5.85 5.77 -5.37
N PHE A 12 -7.12 5.56 -5.73
CA PHE A 12 -7.76 4.24 -5.71
C PHE A 12 -7.12 3.25 -6.67
N GLU A 13 -6.92 3.64 -7.93
CA GLU A 13 -6.23 2.80 -8.93
C GLU A 13 -4.81 2.39 -8.47
N PRO A 14 -3.94 3.34 -8.03
CA PRO A 14 -2.63 3.00 -7.47
C PRO A 14 -2.69 2.03 -6.29
N ILE A 15 -3.60 2.26 -5.35
CA ILE A 15 -3.76 1.43 -4.14
C ILE A 15 -4.24 0.02 -4.51
N GLU A 16 -5.19 -0.11 -5.44
CA GLU A 16 -5.69 -1.41 -5.89
C GLU A 16 -4.56 -2.23 -6.54
N LYS A 17 -3.75 -1.59 -7.40
CA LYS A 17 -2.59 -2.22 -8.00
C LYS A 17 -1.59 -2.69 -6.93
N MET A 18 -1.31 -1.84 -5.94
CA MET A 18 -0.43 -2.21 -4.83
C MET A 18 -0.98 -3.36 -3.99
N PHE A 19 -2.29 -3.45 -3.73
CA PHE A 19 -2.86 -4.60 -3.01
C PHE A 19 -2.71 -5.93 -3.76
N ARG A 20 -2.55 -5.91 -5.09
CA ARG A 20 -2.24 -7.12 -5.86
C ARG A 20 -0.78 -7.54 -5.68
N GLU A 21 0.13 -6.57 -5.57
CA GLU A 21 1.57 -6.78 -5.38
C GLU A 21 1.94 -7.05 -3.91
N VAL A 22 1.19 -6.48 -2.97
CA VAL A 22 1.44 -6.47 -1.52
C VAL A 22 0.26 -7.07 -0.77
N LYS A 23 0.50 -8.09 0.06
CA LYS A 23 -0.53 -8.63 0.94
C LYS A 23 -0.69 -7.73 2.18
N ALA A 24 -1.76 -6.95 2.19
CA ALA A 24 -2.24 -6.23 3.37
C ALA A 24 -3.48 -6.93 3.95
N THR A 25 -3.59 -6.95 5.27
CA THR A 25 -4.76 -7.48 5.97
C THR A 25 -5.82 -6.38 6.11
N PRO A 26 -7.11 -6.73 6.19
CA PRO A 26 -8.17 -5.74 6.41
C PRO A 26 -7.94 -4.86 7.65
N ALA A 27 -7.37 -5.43 8.73
CA ALA A 27 -7.08 -4.68 9.95
C ALA A 27 -6.01 -3.60 9.73
N GLU A 28 -4.91 -3.92 9.03
CA GLU A 28 -3.86 -2.96 8.71
C GLU A 28 -4.39 -1.82 7.81
N VAL A 29 -5.23 -2.15 6.83
CA VAL A 29 -5.84 -1.15 5.95
C VAL A 29 -6.74 -0.21 6.74
N ILE A 30 -7.59 -0.75 7.62
CA ILE A 30 -8.45 0.04 8.50
C ILE A 30 -7.62 0.93 9.41
N GLU A 31 -6.55 0.39 10.01
CA GLU A 31 -5.66 1.15 10.89
C GLU A 31 -5.08 2.38 10.17
N GLN A 32 -4.55 2.22 8.96
CA GLN A 32 -4.02 3.35 8.18
C GLN A 32 -5.11 4.37 7.82
N LEU A 33 -6.31 3.91 7.48
CA LEU A 33 -7.44 4.80 7.18
C LEU A 33 -8.00 5.52 8.41
N MET A 34 -7.84 4.94 9.61
CA MET A 34 -8.29 5.54 10.87
C MET A 34 -7.35 6.64 11.40
N VAL A 35 -6.16 6.80 10.81
CA VAL A 35 -5.19 7.83 11.20
C VAL A 35 -5.75 9.23 11.01
N SER A 36 -6.60 9.45 9.99
CA SER A 36 -7.19 10.76 9.69
C SER A 36 -8.63 10.64 9.19
N LYS A 37 -9.45 11.64 9.50
CA LYS A 37 -10.80 11.79 8.91
C LYS A 37 -10.77 12.45 7.53
N ASP A 38 -9.64 13.03 7.16
CA ASP A 38 -9.40 13.61 5.85
C ASP A 38 -9.01 12.48 4.87
N PRO A 39 -9.78 12.25 3.79
CA PRO A 39 -9.57 11.15 2.85
C PRO A 39 -8.21 11.27 2.13
N ASP A 40 -7.77 12.48 1.78
CA ASP A 40 -6.47 12.69 1.13
C ASP A 40 -5.33 12.25 2.04
N VAL A 41 -5.41 12.62 3.33
CA VAL A 41 -4.37 12.29 4.31
C VAL A 41 -4.37 10.79 4.61
N ALA A 42 -5.55 10.20 4.79
CA ALA A 42 -5.69 8.76 5.06
C ALA A 42 -5.16 7.90 3.90
N LEU A 43 -5.52 8.23 2.66
CA LEU A 43 -5.10 7.48 1.48
C LEU A 43 -3.61 7.65 1.16
N LYS A 44 -3.05 8.85 1.38
CA LYS A 44 -1.59 9.07 1.29
C LYS A 44 -0.83 8.24 2.34
N GLY A 45 -1.35 8.15 3.56
CA GLY A 45 -0.79 7.29 4.61
C GLY A 45 -0.80 5.82 4.22
N LEU A 46 -1.95 5.33 3.70
CA LEU A 46 -2.09 3.97 3.20
C LEU A 46 -1.13 3.66 2.03
N MET A 47 -0.94 4.60 1.09
CA MET A 47 0.06 4.45 0.02
C MET A 47 1.47 4.25 0.58
N GLY A 48 1.91 5.10 1.51
CA GLY A 48 3.25 4.98 2.11
C GLY A 48 3.46 3.66 2.87
N PHE A 49 2.41 3.15 3.53
CA PHE A 49 2.43 1.83 4.16
C PHE A 49 2.61 0.70 3.13
N LEU A 50 1.86 0.75 2.02
CA LEU A 50 1.95 -0.24 0.95
C LEU A 50 3.30 -0.23 0.24
N GLU A 51 3.84 0.95 -0.04
CA GLU A 51 5.19 1.13 -0.60
C GLU A 51 6.26 0.55 0.33
N SER A 52 6.15 0.82 1.64
CA SER A 52 7.07 0.27 2.63
C SER A 52 7.02 -1.25 2.68
N LYS A 53 5.82 -1.84 2.65
CA LYS A 53 5.66 -3.30 2.58
C LYS A 53 6.20 -3.90 1.28
N LYS A 54 6.08 -3.18 0.16
CA LYS A 54 6.66 -3.60 -1.12
C LYS A 54 8.19 -3.61 -1.05
N MET A 55 8.79 -2.54 -0.52
CA MET A 55 10.24 -2.43 -0.39
C MET A 55 10.84 -3.52 0.51
N ILE A 56 10.14 -3.90 1.59
CA ILE A 56 10.56 -5.02 2.44
C ILE A 56 10.61 -6.33 1.65
N ARG A 57 9.61 -6.60 0.80
CA ARG A 57 9.59 -7.80 -0.06
C ARG A 57 10.71 -7.82 -1.09
N GLU A 58 10.97 -6.70 -1.75
CA GLU A 58 12.05 -6.59 -2.75
C GLU A 58 13.45 -6.69 -2.11
N SER A 59 13.58 -6.24 -0.85
CA SER A 59 14.83 -6.34 -0.09
C SER A 59 15.12 -7.77 0.38
N GLU A 60 14.10 -8.62 0.56
CA GLU A 60 14.28 -10.05 0.86
C GLU A 60 14.58 -10.92 -0.39
N GLU A 61 14.35 -10.40 -1.60
CA GLU A 61 14.69 -11.08 -2.86
C GLU A 61 16.11 -10.74 -3.36
N SER A 62 16.79 -9.80 -2.69
CA SER A 62 18.15 -9.35 -3.02
C SER A 62 19.20 -9.91 -2.05
N GLU A 63 19.15 -11.21 -1.73
CA GLU A 63 20.35 -11.93 -1.31
C GLU A 63 20.94 -12.66 -2.54
N PRO A 64 22.01 -12.16 -3.18
CA PRO A 64 22.89 -13.06 -3.89
C PRO A 64 23.49 -14.01 -2.85
N LYS A 65 23.09 -15.28 -2.91
CA LYS A 65 23.83 -16.35 -2.23
C LYS A 65 25.28 -16.28 -2.71
N GLU A 66 26.19 -16.09 -1.77
CA GLU A 66 27.60 -16.39 -1.98
C GLU A 66 27.74 -17.81 -2.53
N ALA A 67 28.50 -17.95 -3.60
CA ALA A 67 29.23 -19.17 -3.90
C ALA A 67 30.71 -18.80 -4.01
N ASP A 68 31.43 -19.25 -3.00
CA ASP A 68 32.88 -19.43 -2.92
C ASP A 68 33.40 -20.41 -4.00
N GLU A 69 34.73 -20.49 -4.15
CA GLU A 69 35.59 -21.23 -5.11
C GLU A 69 35.93 -20.44 -6.41
N GLU A 70 37.20 -20.12 -6.73
CA GLU A 70 38.51 -20.76 -6.47
C GLU A 70 39.62 -19.72 -6.20
#